data_AF-A0A7J4HU26-F1
#
_entry.id   AF-A0A7J4HU26-F1
#
_cell.length_a   1.000
_cell.length_b   1.000
_cell.length_c   1.000
_cell.angle_alpha   90.00
_cell.angle_beta   90.00
_cell.angle_gamma   90.00
#
_symmetry.space_group_name_H-M   'P 1'
#
loop_
_entity.id
_entity.type
_entity.pdbx_description
1 polymer ?
#
loop_
_entity_poly.entity_id
_entity_poly.type
_entity_poly.pdbx_seq_one_letter_code
_entity_poly.pdbx_strand_id
1 'polypeptide(L)'
;MNYLLSGMRRAVRVSREHHFLVILLVVLQMALVVGMGYLLLVYPVRILADIQGLIEPLQDASAVDATSNLSQDQMLSFYQAYISLKRNILELGVWMGIGLLLWSGSTWSIMRIMLEGQQTSWKESVRYLMRWGSAVVMFMVPLILGGFYYLKRQIGQGVSPDVLLKQGEVLLVIWFILYYGMMVAFALVGAVSWKEYYRQWFSIAILRIHKTMLVGLINFTLIGAFGYLLYVAVSHDWFFGVTLLLVLSMVLLLVLTRLFWVACLQELIHEKNHH
;
A
#
# COMPACT_ATOMS: atom_id res chain seq x y z
N MET A 1 6.56 18.30 -21.63
CA MET A 1 7.66 17.32 -21.52
C MET A 1 8.78 17.78 -20.59
N ASN A 2 9.02 19.09 -20.44
CA ASN A 2 10.11 19.60 -19.60
C ASN A 2 10.08 19.07 -18.15
N TYR A 3 8.91 19.02 -17.48
CA TYR A 3 8.80 18.46 -16.12
C TYR A 3 9.25 16.99 -15.96
N LEU A 4 9.11 16.14 -16.99
CA LEU A 4 9.56 14.75 -16.95
C LEU A 4 11.09 14.67 -16.99
N LEU A 5 11.70 15.40 -17.94
CA LEU A 5 13.15 15.45 -18.08
C LEU A 5 13.80 16.14 -16.88
N SER A 6 13.23 17.24 -16.40
CA SER A 6 13.68 17.94 -15.19
C SER A 6 13.54 17.06 -13.95
N GLY A 7 12.40 16.39 -13.78
CA GLY A 7 12.17 15.46 -12.68
C GLY A 7 13.15 14.28 -12.69
N MET A 8 13.43 13.69 -13.86
CA MET A 8 14.42 12.63 -14.02
C MET A 8 15.83 13.11 -13.67
N ARG A 9 16.26 14.25 -14.23
CA ARG A 9 17.58 14.83 -13.92
C ARG A 9 17.73 15.12 -12.43
N ARG A 10 16.68 15.67 -11.81
CA ARG A 10 16.66 15.96 -10.36
C ARG A 10 16.74 14.67 -9.54
N ALA A 11 15.95 13.64 -9.87
CA ALA A 11 15.98 12.36 -9.17
C ALA A 11 17.36 11.69 -9.27
N VAL A 12 17.98 11.68 -10.45
CA VAL A 12 19.33 11.12 -10.67
C VAL A 12 20.38 11.92 -9.91
N ARG A 13 20.34 13.26 -9.97
CA ARG A 13 21.28 14.14 -9.26
C ARG A 13 21.22 13.90 -7.76
N VAL A 14 20.02 13.95 -7.19
CA VAL A 14 19.76 13.75 -5.75
C VAL A 14 20.18 12.35 -5.29
N SER A 15 19.97 11.33 -6.12
CA SER A 15 20.43 9.96 -5.81
C SER A 15 21.95 9.85 -5.77
N ARG A 16 22.67 10.61 -6.60
CA ARG A 16 24.14 10.65 -6.60
C ARG A 16 24.70 11.46 -5.44
N GLU A 17 24.11 12.61 -5.15
CA GLU A 17 24.52 13.50 -4.05
C GLU A 17 24.31 12.83 -2.68
N HIS A 18 23.22 12.08 -2.50
CA HIS A 18 22.84 11.47 -1.23
C HIS A 18 22.84 9.93 -1.25
N HIS A 19 23.91 9.32 -1.77
CA HIS A 19 24.02 7.86 -1.92
C HIS A 19 23.74 7.07 -0.63
N PHE A 20 24.17 7.57 0.54
CA PHE A 20 23.87 6.92 1.83
C PHE A 20 22.38 6.88 2.15
N LEU A 21 21.65 7.97 1.86
CA LEU A 21 20.19 8.02 2.07
C LEU A 21 19.46 7.11 1.07
N VAL A 22 19.97 6.96 -0.15
CA VAL A 22 19.44 5.97 -1.12
C VAL A 22 19.63 4.56 -0.59
N ILE A 23 20.82 4.21 -0.09
CA ILE A 23 21.08 2.89 0.50
C ILE A 23 20.14 2.64 1.69
N LEU A 24 19.98 3.63 2.56
CA LEU A 24 19.02 3.55 3.66
C LEU A 24 17.59 3.32 3.15
N LEU A 25 17.15 4.03 2.10
CA LEU A 25 15.84 3.81 1.49
C LEU A 25 15.69 2.40 0.90
N VAL A 26 16.73 1.83 0.32
CA VAL A 26 16.73 0.46 -0.24
C VAL A 26 16.66 -0.58 0.87
N VAL A 27 17.52 -0.47 1.89
CA VAL A 27 17.47 -1.34 3.09
C VAL A 27 16.09 -1.24 3.71
N LEU A 28 15.57 -0.01 3.78
CA LEU A 28 14.26 0.18 4.32
C LEU A 28 13.20 -0.53 3.45
N GLN A 29 13.15 -0.25 2.16
CA GLN A 29 12.19 -0.88 1.25
C GLN A 29 12.28 -2.42 1.27
N MET A 30 13.47 -3.00 1.48
CA MET A 30 13.66 -4.44 1.66
C MET A 30 13.01 -4.96 2.94
N ALA A 31 13.25 -4.30 4.08
CA ALA A 31 12.63 -4.67 5.35
C ALA A 31 11.09 -4.57 5.31
N LEU A 32 10.53 -3.60 4.57
CA LEU A 32 9.09 -3.56 4.30
C LEU A 32 8.61 -4.77 3.50
N VAL A 33 9.29 -5.09 2.40
CA VAL A 33 8.90 -6.21 1.53
C VAL A 33 8.94 -7.52 2.29
N VAL A 34 10.01 -7.77 3.07
CA VAL A 34 10.15 -8.96 3.91
C VAL A 34 9.09 -8.98 5.01
N GLY A 35 8.90 -7.87 5.73
CA GLY A 35 7.92 -7.77 6.80
C GLY A 35 6.48 -7.98 6.32
N MET A 36 6.10 -7.35 5.21
CA MET A 36 4.78 -7.54 4.60
C MET A 36 4.63 -8.95 4.03
N GLY A 37 5.66 -9.52 3.41
CA GLY A 37 5.66 -10.90 2.96
C GLY A 37 5.43 -11.88 4.11
N TYR A 38 6.11 -11.69 5.24
CA TYR A 38 5.89 -12.48 6.45
C TYR A 38 4.43 -12.39 6.94
N LEU A 39 3.87 -11.18 7.03
CA LEU A 39 2.47 -10.99 7.45
C LEU A 39 1.49 -11.68 6.48
N LEU A 40 1.73 -11.55 5.17
CA LEU A 40 0.90 -12.13 4.11
C LEU A 40 1.04 -13.65 3.97
N LEU A 41 2.06 -14.27 4.58
CA LEU A 41 2.17 -15.73 4.66
C LEU A 41 1.56 -16.25 5.96
N VAL A 42 1.91 -15.65 7.10
CA VAL A 42 1.54 -16.18 8.42
C VAL A 42 0.05 -15.99 8.73
N TYR A 43 -0.50 -14.80 8.53
CA TYR A 43 -1.88 -14.53 8.92
C TYR A 43 -2.91 -15.22 8.04
N PRO A 44 -2.77 -15.28 6.70
CA PRO A 44 -3.70 -16.06 5.88
C PRO A 44 -3.76 -17.54 6.24
N VAL A 45 -2.62 -18.17 6.55
CA VAL A 45 -2.59 -19.57 7.02
C VAL A 45 -3.34 -19.72 8.35
N ARG A 46 -3.13 -18.81 9.32
CA ARG A 46 -3.86 -18.82 10.59
C ARG A 46 -5.36 -18.62 10.41
N ILE A 47 -5.74 -17.64 9.58
CA ILE A 47 -7.15 -17.33 9.27
C ILE A 47 -7.83 -18.52 8.60
N LEU A 48 -7.16 -19.19 7.65
CA LEU A 48 -7.69 -20.38 7.00
C LEU A 48 -7.87 -21.54 7.98
N ALA A 49 -6.89 -21.77 8.87
CA ALA A 49 -7.00 -22.78 9.91
C ALA A 49 -8.17 -22.49 10.88
N ASP A 50 -8.37 -21.24 11.28
CA ASP A 50 -9.52 -20.85 12.11
C ASP A 50 -10.85 -21.03 11.35
N ILE A 51 -10.91 -20.70 10.06
CA ILE A 51 -12.10 -20.91 9.21
C ILE A 51 -12.43 -22.41 9.09
N GLN A 52 -11.43 -23.27 8.88
CA GLN A 52 -11.62 -24.72 8.86
C GLN A 52 -12.19 -25.22 10.18
N GLY A 53 -11.66 -24.75 11.31
CA GLY A 53 -12.20 -25.06 12.64
C GLY A 53 -13.64 -24.60 12.89
N LEU A 54 -14.15 -23.64 12.11
CA LEU A 54 -15.56 -23.22 12.14
C LEU A 54 -16.44 -24.05 11.20
N ILE A 55 -15.91 -24.48 10.05
CA ILE A 55 -16.65 -25.18 9.01
C ILE A 55 -16.78 -26.67 9.32
N GLU A 56 -15.71 -27.33 9.73
CA GLU A 56 -15.69 -28.79 9.95
C GLU A 56 -16.80 -29.26 10.92
N PRO A 57 -16.99 -28.65 12.12
CA PRO A 57 -18.06 -29.08 13.03
C PRO A 57 -19.46 -28.88 12.45
N LEU A 58 -19.64 -27.88 11.57
CA LEU A 58 -20.92 -27.61 10.92
C LEU A 58 -21.21 -28.59 9.77
N GLN A 59 -20.17 -29.03 9.06
CA GLN A 59 -20.30 -30.07 8.02
C GLN A 59 -20.67 -31.41 8.66
N ASP A 60 -19.99 -31.79 9.74
CA ASP A 60 -20.28 -33.02 10.48
C ASP A 60 -21.68 -32.99 11.11
N ALA A 61 -22.11 -31.85 11.66
CA ALA A 61 -23.46 -31.67 12.21
C ALA A 61 -24.55 -31.63 11.13
N SER A 62 -24.26 -31.17 9.91
CA SER A 62 -25.24 -31.15 8.82
C SER A 62 -25.57 -32.54 8.27
N ALA A 63 -24.70 -33.54 8.51
CA ALA A 63 -24.93 -34.94 8.16
C ALA A 63 -25.85 -35.68 9.16
N VAL A 64 -26.12 -35.10 10.33
CA VAL A 64 -26.92 -35.71 11.41
C VAL A 64 -27.97 -34.71 11.88
N ASP A 65 -29.24 -34.87 11.48
CA ASP A 65 -30.41 -34.03 11.81
C ASP A 65 -30.10 -32.78 12.67
N ALA A 66 -29.82 -31.69 11.94
CA ALA A 66 -29.24 -30.46 12.46
C ALA A 66 -30.11 -29.81 13.54
N THR A 67 -29.57 -29.70 14.76
CA THR A 67 -29.63 -28.55 15.71
C THR A 67 -29.53 -28.99 17.17
N SER A 68 -29.71 -30.27 17.51
CA SER A 68 -29.81 -30.69 18.93
C SER A 68 -28.52 -31.20 19.57
N ASN A 69 -27.50 -31.61 18.82
CA ASN A 69 -26.37 -32.35 19.40
C ASN A 69 -24.96 -31.90 18.92
N LEU A 70 -24.68 -30.59 18.87
CA LEU A 70 -23.27 -30.20 19.01
C LEU A 70 -22.87 -30.50 20.46
N SER A 71 -21.91 -31.40 20.65
CA SER A 71 -21.35 -31.65 21.98
C SER A 71 -20.81 -30.34 22.58
N GLN A 72 -20.77 -30.26 23.91
CA GLN A 72 -20.22 -29.09 24.60
C GLN A 72 -18.78 -28.78 24.14
N ASP A 73 -18.00 -29.83 23.83
CA ASP A 73 -16.64 -29.71 23.31
C ASP A 73 -16.60 -29.11 21.89
N GLN A 74 -17.53 -29.50 21.01
CA GLN A 74 -17.66 -28.90 19.67
C GLN A 74 -18.12 -27.45 19.71
N MET A 75 -19.03 -27.09 20.63
CA MET A 75 -19.41 -25.68 20.83
C MET A 75 -18.24 -24.85 21.35
N LEU A 76 -17.43 -25.42 22.25
CA LEU A 76 -16.24 -24.75 22.78
C LEU A 76 -15.18 -24.55 21.69
N SER A 77 -14.89 -25.58 20.88
CA SER A 77 -13.92 -25.48 19.78
C SER A 77 -14.37 -24.46 18.72
N PHE A 78 -15.66 -24.46 18.37
CA PHE A 78 -16.26 -23.46 17.47
C PHE A 78 -16.08 -22.04 18.02
N TYR A 79 -16.38 -21.82 19.30
CA TYR A 79 -16.25 -20.52 19.93
C TYR A 79 -14.77 -20.06 20.00
N GLN A 80 -13.85 -20.96 20.32
CA GLN A 80 -12.41 -20.67 20.34
C GLN A 80 -11.88 -20.31 18.95
N ALA A 81 -12.28 -21.06 17.91
CA ALA A 81 -11.93 -20.76 16.52
C ALA A 81 -12.46 -19.38 16.10
N TYR A 82 -13.69 -19.03 16.49
CA TYR A 82 -14.27 -17.71 16.20
C TYR A 82 -13.49 -16.56 16.86
N ILE A 83 -13.13 -16.70 18.15
CA ILE A 83 -12.31 -15.70 18.85
C ILE A 83 -10.94 -15.58 18.20
N SER A 84 -10.29 -16.71 17.89
CA SER A 84 -8.98 -16.76 17.25
C SER A 84 -9.01 -16.05 15.89
N LEU A 85 -10.02 -16.34 15.06
CA LEU A 85 -10.23 -15.70 13.77
C LEU A 85 -10.31 -14.18 13.89
N LYS A 86 -11.17 -13.69 14.80
CA LYS A 86 -11.32 -12.25 15.04
C LYS A 86 -10.02 -11.61 15.48
N ARG A 87 -9.28 -12.25 16.39
CA ARG A 87 -7.98 -11.76 16.86
C ARG A 87 -6.96 -11.73 15.72
N ASN A 88 -6.84 -12.80 14.93
CA ASN A 88 -5.88 -12.90 13.84
C ASN A 88 -6.16 -11.86 12.74
N ILE A 89 -7.43 -11.62 12.39
CA ILE A 89 -7.82 -10.55 11.45
C ILE A 89 -7.46 -9.18 12.01
N LEU A 90 -7.75 -8.91 13.29
CA LEU A 90 -7.45 -7.63 13.92
C LEU A 90 -5.94 -7.38 13.99
N GLU A 91 -5.17 -8.38 14.42
CA GLU A 91 -3.72 -8.30 14.47
C GLU A 91 -3.12 -8.07 13.10
N LEU A 92 -3.57 -8.80 12.06
CA LEU A 92 -3.14 -8.54 10.68
C LEU A 92 -3.40 -7.08 10.29
N GLY A 93 -4.62 -6.58 10.53
CA GLY A 93 -4.98 -5.20 10.23
C GLY A 93 -4.12 -4.17 10.98
N VAL A 94 -3.85 -4.41 12.27
CA VAL A 94 -3.00 -3.56 13.11
C VAL A 94 -1.56 -3.57 12.61
N TRP A 95 -0.97 -4.75 12.36
CA TRP A 95 0.41 -4.86 11.89
C TRP A 95 0.59 -4.29 10.48
N MET A 96 -0.36 -4.51 9.58
CA MET A 96 -0.36 -3.87 8.27
C MET A 96 -0.48 -2.35 8.41
N GLY A 97 -1.35 -1.87 9.30
CA GLY A 97 -1.52 -0.44 9.58
C GLY A 97 -0.25 0.20 10.14
N ILE A 98 0.33 -0.38 11.19
CA ILE A 98 1.59 0.09 11.80
C ILE A 98 2.73 0.04 10.78
N GLY A 99 2.86 -1.07 10.05
CA GLY A 99 3.85 -1.23 9.00
C GLY A 99 3.70 -0.16 7.93
N LEU A 100 2.48 0.07 7.44
CA LEU A 100 2.22 1.13 6.47
C LEU A 100 2.52 2.52 7.04
N LEU A 101 2.13 2.81 8.29
CA LEU A 101 2.34 4.10 8.96
C LEU A 101 3.82 4.42 9.15
N LEU A 102 4.54 3.56 9.85
CA LEU A 102 5.95 3.77 10.16
C LEU A 102 6.78 3.72 8.88
N TRP A 103 6.56 2.70 8.05
CA TRP A 103 7.42 2.48 6.90
C TRP A 103 7.25 3.51 5.80
N SER A 104 5.99 3.72 5.39
CA SER A 104 5.69 4.71 4.37
C SER A 104 6.12 6.08 4.89
N GLY A 105 5.70 6.47 6.09
CA GLY A 105 6.08 7.75 6.70
C GLY A 105 7.59 8.00 6.70
N SER A 106 8.40 7.04 7.16
CA SER A 106 9.87 7.14 7.15
C SER A 106 10.46 7.28 5.75
N THR A 107 10.04 6.44 4.80
CA THR A 107 10.58 6.50 3.43
C THR A 107 10.25 7.82 2.73
N TRP A 108 9.03 8.32 2.87
CA TRP A 108 8.65 9.62 2.31
C TRP A 108 9.39 10.78 3.01
N SER A 109 9.64 10.68 4.32
CA SER A 109 10.40 11.69 5.07
C SER A 109 11.84 11.78 4.59
N ILE A 110 12.51 10.64 4.39
CA ILE A 110 13.89 10.59 3.89
C ILE A 110 13.97 11.16 2.47
N MET A 111 13.03 10.81 1.59
CA MET A 111 13.00 11.35 0.22
C MET A 111 12.84 12.87 0.21
N ARG A 112 12.07 13.43 1.15
CA ARG A 112 11.95 14.87 1.29
C ARG A 112 13.28 15.51 1.71
N ILE A 113 13.94 14.97 2.73
CA ILE A 113 15.25 15.46 3.19
C ILE A 113 16.24 15.47 2.02
N MET A 114 16.25 14.42 1.20
CA MET A 114 17.08 14.34 0.00
C MET A 114 16.72 15.40 -1.06
N LEU A 115 15.44 15.71 -1.28
CA LEU A 115 14.99 16.60 -2.34
C LEU A 115 15.04 18.09 -1.98
N GLU A 116 14.91 18.41 -0.69
CA GLU A 116 14.90 19.79 -0.17
C GLU A 116 16.26 20.21 0.44
N GLY A 117 17.13 19.26 0.78
CA GLY A 117 18.49 19.52 1.26
C GLY A 117 18.58 20.24 2.61
N GLN A 118 17.45 20.42 3.31
CA GLN A 118 17.39 21.16 4.57
C GLN A 118 17.26 20.23 5.77
N GLN A 119 17.96 20.56 6.86
CA GLN A 119 17.69 19.99 8.18
C GLN A 119 16.30 20.46 8.64
N THR A 120 15.33 19.55 8.65
CA THR A 120 13.99 19.84 9.13
C THR A 120 14.00 19.95 10.64
N SER A 121 13.43 21.03 11.17
CA SER A 121 13.19 21.13 12.62
C SER A 121 12.21 20.04 13.09
N TRP A 122 12.24 19.68 14.37
CA TRP A 122 11.26 18.74 14.94
C TRP A 122 9.81 19.19 14.69
N LYS A 123 9.54 20.50 14.79
CA LYS A 123 8.21 21.08 14.53
C LYS A 123 7.75 20.86 13.09
N GLU A 124 8.65 20.95 12.12
CA GLU A 124 8.34 20.67 10.71
C GLU A 124 8.14 19.18 10.45
N SER A 125 8.91 18.33 11.12
CA SER A 125 8.77 16.88 11.04
C SER A 125 7.41 16.42 11.57
N VAL A 126 6.95 16.98 12.68
CA VAL A 126 5.60 16.72 13.21
C VAL A 126 4.53 17.22 12.25
N ARG A 127 4.67 18.44 11.70
CA ARG A 127 3.70 18.98 10.72
C ARG A 127 3.60 18.11 9.47
N TYR A 128 4.75 17.61 9.01
CA TYR A 128 4.85 16.66 7.91
C TYR A 128 4.09 15.37 8.23
N LEU A 129 4.36 14.77 9.40
CA LEU A 129 3.73 13.53 9.82
C LEU A 129 2.20 13.70 9.94
N MET A 130 1.73 14.85 10.41
CA MET A 130 0.30 15.15 10.48
C MET A 130 -0.36 15.23 9.10
N ARG A 131 0.28 15.87 8.11
CA ARG A 131 -0.25 15.94 6.73
C ARG A 131 -0.23 14.58 6.06
N TRP A 132 0.86 13.85 6.25
CA TRP A 132 0.99 12.49 5.77
C TRP A 132 -0.11 11.59 6.38
N GLY A 133 -0.28 11.63 7.70
CA GLY A 133 -1.33 10.92 8.42
C GLY A 133 -2.73 11.35 7.98
N SER A 134 -2.96 12.64 7.73
CA SER A 134 -4.26 13.10 7.22
C SER A 134 -4.58 12.57 5.82
N ALA A 135 -3.57 12.39 4.95
CA ALA A 135 -3.78 11.79 3.64
C ALA A 135 -4.11 10.30 3.79
N VAL A 136 -3.40 9.57 4.67
CA VAL A 136 -3.75 8.18 4.99
C VAL A 136 -5.19 8.08 5.49
N VAL A 137 -5.58 8.91 6.45
CA VAL A 137 -6.95 8.90 7.00
C VAL A 137 -7.97 9.24 5.91
N MET A 138 -7.74 10.29 5.13
CA MET A 138 -8.64 10.76 4.07
C MET A 138 -8.88 9.70 3.00
N PHE A 139 -7.87 8.93 2.60
CA PHE A 139 -8.00 7.96 1.51
C PHE A 139 -8.24 6.52 1.98
N MET A 140 -7.64 6.09 3.09
CA MET A 140 -7.72 4.69 3.55
C MET A 140 -8.92 4.42 4.46
N VAL A 141 -9.32 5.35 5.33
CA VAL A 141 -10.45 5.09 6.26
C VAL A 141 -11.77 4.90 5.51
N PRO A 142 -12.16 5.74 4.52
CA PRO A 142 -13.38 5.50 3.75
C PRO A 142 -13.36 4.17 3.01
N LEU A 143 -12.20 3.76 2.50
CA LEU A 143 -12.01 2.48 1.83
C LEU A 143 -12.16 1.30 2.79
N ILE A 144 -11.54 1.36 3.97
CA ILE A 144 -11.63 0.30 4.99
C ILE A 144 -13.07 0.16 5.50
N LEU A 145 -13.70 1.28 5.87
CA LEU A 145 -15.09 1.29 6.34
C LEU A 145 -16.05 0.84 5.23
N GLY A 146 -15.90 1.39 4.02
CA GLY A 146 -16.70 1.04 2.87
C GLY A 146 -16.59 -0.45 2.53
N GLY A 147 -15.36 -0.97 2.48
CA GLY A 147 -15.07 -2.39 2.26
C GLY A 147 -15.66 -3.28 3.36
N PHE A 148 -15.51 -2.89 4.63
CA PHE A 148 -16.10 -3.62 5.76
C PHE A 148 -17.63 -3.69 5.67
N TYR A 149 -18.31 -2.55 5.48
CA TYR A 149 -19.77 -2.52 5.36
C TYR A 149 -20.25 -3.27 4.12
N TYR A 150 -19.54 -3.14 3.01
CA TYR A 150 -19.81 -3.87 1.79
C TYR A 150 -19.71 -5.39 2.03
N LEU A 151 -18.58 -5.90 2.54
CA LEU A 151 -18.40 -7.33 2.81
C LEU A 151 -19.43 -7.86 3.81
N LYS A 152 -19.67 -7.13 4.90
CA LYS A 152 -20.68 -7.48 5.90
C LYS A 152 -22.06 -7.65 5.27
N ARG A 153 -22.45 -6.74 4.37
CA ARG A 153 -23.75 -6.80 3.67
C ARG A 153 -23.82 -8.00 2.73
N GLN A 154 -22.78 -8.24 1.92
CA GLN A 154 -22.79 -9.34 0.96
C GLN A 154 -22.82 -10.71 1.63
N ILE A 155 -22.03 -10.89 2.71
CA ILE A 155 -22.05 -12.11 3.52
C ILE A 155 -23.43 -12.30 4.14
N GLY A 156 -24.03 -11.25 4.70
CA GLY A 156 -25.38 -11.32 5.28
C GLY A 156 -26.49 -11.64 4.27
N GLN A 157 -26.25 -11.40 2.99
CA GLN A 157 -27.18 -11.71 1.89
C GLN A 157 -26.92 -13.10 1.27
N GLY A 158 -25.90 -13.84 1.73
CA GLY A 158 -25.56 -15.15 1.18
C GLY A 158 -25.10 -15.10 -0.28
N VAL A 159 -24.47 -13.99 -0.70
CA VAL A 159 -24.03 -13.82 -2.09
C VAL A 159 -22.92 -14.82 -2.42
N SER A 160 -23.01 -15.43 -3.60
CA SER A 160 -22.03 -16.43 -4.03
C SER A 160 -20.62 -15.84 -4.18
N PRO A 161 -19.56 -16.65 -4.00
CA PRO A 161 -18.18 -16.21 -4.15
C PRO A 161 -17.87 -15.59 -5.51
N ASP A 162 -18.44 -16.11 -6.60
CA ASP A 162 -18.18 -15.58 -7.96
C ASP A 162 -18.71 -14.15 -8.14
N VAL A 163 -19.90 -13.87 -7.57
CA VAL A 163 -20.48 -12.53 -7.61
C VAL A 163 -19.68 -11.57 -6.72
N LEU A 164 -19.22 -12.04 -5.57
CA LEU A 164 -18.32 -11.30 -4.69
C LEU A 164 -17.01 -10.94 -5.39
N LEU A 165 -16.39 -11.86 -6.11
CA LEU A 165 -15.15 -11.62 -6.86
C LEU A 165 -15.35 -10.57 -7.95
N LYS A 166 -16.41 -10.71 -8.76
CA LYS A 166 -16.73 -9.75 -9.83
C LYS A 166 -16.99 -8.35 -9.28
N GLN A 167 -17.70 -8.23 -8.16
CA GLN A 167 -17.91 -6.94 -7.51
C GLN A 167 -16.64 -6.41 -6.80
N GLY A 168 -15.76 -7.31 -6.36
CA GLY A 168 -14.44 -6.99 -5.82
C GLY A 168 -13.55 -6.24 -6.83
N GLU A 169 -13.72 -6.47 -8.14
CA GLU A 169 -13.04 -5.71 -9.19
C GLU A 169 -13.37 -4.20 -9.11
N VAL A 170 -14.63 -3.85 -8.81
CA VAL A 170 -15.04 -2.46 -8.64
C VAL A 170 -14.36 -1.83 -7.42
N LEU A 171 -14.26 -2.57 -6.32
CA LEU A 171 -13.52 -2.11 -5.13
C LEU A 171 -12.04 -1.91 -5.42
N LEU A 172 -11.44 -2.76 -6.27
CA LEU A 172 -10.06 -2.64 -6.69
C LEU A 172 -9.84 -1.37 -7.54
N VAL A 173 -10.76 -1.03 -8.44
CA VAL A 173 -10.71 0.24 -9.20
C VAL A 173 -10.81 1.44 -8.25
N ILE A 174 -11.74 1.42 -7.29
CA ILE A 174 -11.89 2.48 -6.28
C ILE A 174 -10.59 2.61 -5.46
N TRP A 175 -10.00 1.48 -5.06
CA TRP A 175 -8.73 1.43 -4.35
C TRP A 175 -7.62 2.12 -5.14
N PHE A 176 -7.51 1.85 -6.45
CA PHE A 176 -6.51 2.50 -7.32
C PHE A 176 -6.69 4.02 -7.41
N ILE A 177 -7.94 4.49 -7.50
CA ILE A 177 -8.25 5.94 -7.55
C ILE A 177 -7.83 6.62 -6.24
N LEU A 178 -8.19 6.02 -5.10
CA LEU A 178 -7.85 6.56 -3.78
C LEU A 178 -6.33 6.50 -3.53
N TYR A 179 -5.68 5.40 -3.93
CA TYR A 179 -4.24 5.25 -3.85
C TYR A 179 -3.51 6.30 -4.70
N TYR A 180 -3.97 6.57 -5.92
CA TYR A 180 -3.44 7.67 -6.74
C TYR A 180 -3.56 9.02 -6.02
N GLY A 181 -4.73 9.34 -5.48
CA GLY A 181 -4.95 10.58 -4.72
C GLY A 181 -4.01 10.71 -3.53
N MET A 182 -3.80 9.60 -2.81
CA MET A 182 -2.88 9.50 -1.67
C MET A 182 -1.41 9.68 -2.10
N MET A 183 -0.99 9.07 -3.20
CA MET A 183 0.37 9.19 -3.74
C MET A 183 0.70 10.63 -4.17
N VAL A 184 -0.26 11.34 -4.78
CA VAL A 184 -0.09 12.76 -5.07
C VAL A 184 0.01 13.56 -3.77
N ALA A 185 -0.87 13.30 -2.79
CA ALA A 185 -0.84 13.97 -1.49
C ALA A 185 0.50 13.82 -0.78
N PHE A 186 1.08 12.61 -0.77
CA PHE A 186 2.39 12.36 -0.17
C PHE A 186 3.54 13.12 -0.84
N ALA A 187 3.52 13.29 -2.16
CA ALA A 187 4.53 14.09 -2.84
C ALA A 187 4.48 15.59 -2.50
N LEU A 188 3.32 16.07 -2.02
CA LEU A 188 3.05 17.49 -1.77
C LEU A 188 3.04 17.88 -0.29
N VAL A 189 3.32 16.93 0.58
CA VAL A 189 3.33 17.08 2.05
C VAL A 189 4.23 18.23 2.55
N GLY A 190 5.23 18.62 1.76
CA GLY A 190 6.17 19.72 2.04
C GLY A 190 5.60 21.15 1.93
N ALA A 191 4.32 21.33 1.57
CA ALA A 191 3.73 22.66 1.39
C ALA A 191 3.85 23.57 2.64
N VAL A 192 3.83 24.90 2.50
CA VAL A 192 4.04 25.78 3.67
C VAL A 192 2.88 25.70 4.69
N SER A 193 1.64 25.70 4.20
CA SER A 193 0.42 25.71 5.02
C SER A 193 -0.56 24.61 4.63
N TRP A 194 -1.54 24.30 5.51
CA TRP A 194 -2.61 23.34 5.20
C TRP A 194 -3.47 23.77 4.02
N LYS A 195 -3.81 25.06 3.93
CA LYS A 195 -4.56 25.63 2.82
C LYS A 195 -3.80 25.43 1.50
N GLU A 196 -2.51 25.69 1.50
CA GLU A 196 -1.67 25.51 0.32
C GLU A 196 -1.50 24.03 -0.04
N TYR A 197 -1.37 23.15 0.96
CA TYR A 197 -1.30 21.70 0.76
C TYR A 197 -2.52 21.15 0.00
N TYR A 198 -3.74 21.45 0.47
CA TYR A 198 -4.95 20.99 -0.22
C TYR A 198 -5.15 21.67 -1.57
N ARG A 199 -4.77 22.94 -1.71
CA ARG A 199 -4.84 23.67 -2.98
C ARG A 199 -3.89 23.06 -4.02
N GLN A 200 -2.65 22.75 -3.63
CA GLN A 200 -1.67 22.10 -4.50
C GLN A 200 -2.12 20.68 -4.84
N TRP A 201 -2.55 19.91 -3.84
CA TRP A 201 -3.10 18.57 -4.07
C TRP A 201 -4.25 18.59 -5.08
N PHE A 202 -5.27 19.41 -4.89
CA PHE A 202 -6.39 19.48 -5.83
C PHE A 202 -5.95 19.94 -7.22
N SER A 203 -5.07 20.95 -7.28
CA SER A 203 -4.55 21.47 -8.54
C SER A 203 -3.72 20.46 -9.33
N ILE A 204 -2.99 19.58 -8.65
CA ILE A 204 -2.10 18.60 -9.27
C ILE A 204 -2.85 17.28 -9.53
N ALA A 205 -3.57 16.76 -8.53
CA ALA A 205 -4.27 15.49 -8.61
C ALA A 205 -5.47 15.52 -9.56
N ILE A 206 -6.26 16.61 -9.56
CA ILE A 206 -7.52 16.73 -10.30
C ILE A 206 -7.33 17.61 -11.54
N LEU A 207 -6.96 18.89 -11.38
CA LEU A 207 -6.91 19.83 -12.51
C LEU A 207 -5.81 19.50 -13.52
N ARG A 208 -4.74 18.84 -13.08
CA ARG A 208 -3.59 18.43 -13.92
C ARG A 208 -3.43 16.92 -13.98
N ILE A 209 -4.53 16.17 -13.82
CA ILE A 209 -4.53 14.70 -13.82
C ILE A 209 -3.83 14.11 -15.04
N HIS A 210 -3.97 14.71 -16.23
CA HIS A 210 -3.32 14.24 -17.45
C HIS A 210 -1.78 14.25 -17.37
N LYS A 211 -1.18 15.21 -16.66
CA LYS A 211 0.29 15.27 -16.48
C LYS A 211 0.75 14.27 -15.42
N THR A 212 0.05 14.20 -14.29
CA THR A 212 0.40 13.30 -13.18
C THR A 212 0.14 11.84 -13.52
N MET A 213 -0.93 11.54 -14.24
CA MET A 213 -1.27 10.21 -14.74
C MET A 213 -0.21 9.70 -15.71
N LEU A 214 0.41 10.56 -16.52
CA LEU A 214 1.53 10.16 -17.38
C LEU A 214 2.75 9.71 -16.56
N VAL A 215 3.11 10.44 -15.50
CA VAL A 215 4.17 10.01 -14.56
C VAL A 215 3.80 8.68 -13.90
N GLY A 216 2.53 8.53 -13.53
CA GLY A 216 1.99 7.34 -12.89
C GLY A 216 2.08 6.13 -13.82
N LEU A 217 1.68 6.30 -15.08
CA LEU A 217 1.75 5.27 -16.11
C LEU A 217 3.19 4.80 -16.31
N ILE A 218 4.16 5.70 -16.41
CA ILE A 218 5.59 5.34 -16.52
C ILE A 218 6.01 4.48 -15.32
N ASN A 219 5.68 4.90 -14.10
CA ASN A 219 6.01 4.15 -12.90
C ASN A 219 5.33 2.77 -12.85
N PHE A 220 4.03 2.70 -13.17
CA PHE A 220 3.29 1.45 -13.19
C PHE A 220 3.77 0.50 -14.29
N THR A 221 4.13 1.01 -15.46
CA THR A 221 4.73 0.19 -16.53
C THR A 221 6.08 -0.38 -16.10
N LEU A 222 6.95 0.40 -15.46
CA LEU A 222 8.24 -0.08 -14.96
C LEU A 222 8.07 -1.16 -13.87
N ILE A 223 7.23 -0.87 -12.87
CA ILE A 223 6.91 -1.80 -11.78
C ILE A 223 6.26 -3.08 -12.34
N GLY A 224 5.31 -2.93 -13.26
CA GLY A 224 4.62 -4.04 -13.90
C GLY A 224 5.55 -4.91 -14.75
N ALA A 225 6.47 -4.29 -15.50
CA ALA A 225 7.47 -5.02 -16.28
C ALA A 225 8.40 -5.86 -15.38
N PHE A 226 8.89 -5.30 -14.27
CA PHE A 226 9.69 -6.06 -13.31
C PHE A 226 8.88 -7.11 -12.56
N GLY A 227 7.62 -6.82 -12.23
CA GLY A 227 6.69 -7.80 -11.65
C GLY A 227 6.43 -8.98 -12.58
N TYR A 228 6.25 -8.71 -13.87
CA TYR A 228 6.10 -9.75 -14.90
C TYR A 228 7.38 -10.57 -15.06
N LEU A 229 8.55 -9.93 -15.08
CA LEU A 229 9.84 -10.66 -15.12
C LEU A 229 10.03 -11.56 -13.90
N LEU A 230 9.67 -11.10 -12.71
CA LEU A 230 9.69 -11.92 -11.49
C LEU A 230 8.72 -13.10 -11.58
N TYR A 231 7.50 -12.87 -12.09
CA TYR A 231 6.54 -13.94 -12.32
C TYR A 231 7.10 -15.00 -13.28
N VAL A 232 7.65 -14.58 -14.43
CA VAL A 232 8.26 -15.50 -15.40
C VAL A 232 9.42 -16.27 -14.77
N ALA A 233 10.29 -15.60 -14.01
CA ALA A 233 11.44 -16.22 -13.36
C ALA A 233 11.02 -17.29 -12.33
N VAL A 234 9.96 -17.04 -11.56
CA VAL A 234 9.43 -18.00 -10.60
C VAL A 234 8.68 -19.14 -11.29
N SER A 235 7.85 -18.85 -12.30
CA SER A 235 7.03 -19.87 -12.96
C SER A 235 7.82 -20.83 -13.87
N HIS A 236 9.00 -20.43 -14.34
CA HIS A 236 9.87 -21.25 -15.19
C HIS A 236 11.11 -21.75 -14.44
N ASP A 237 11.07 -21.75 -13.10
CA ASP A 237 12.16 -22.25 -12.23
C ASP A 237 13.55 -21.74 -12.63
N TRP A 238 13.65 -20.43 -12.94
CA TRP A 238 14.95 -19.83 -13.24
C TRP A 238 15.91 -19.99 -12.07
N PHE A 239 17.21 -19.95 -12.38
CA PHE A 239 18.26 -20.07 -11.37
C PHE A 239 18.04 -19.09 -10.21
N PHE A 240 18.11 -19.59 -8.97
CA PHE A 240 17.83 -18.83 -7.74
C PHE A 240 18.56 -17.48 -7.69
N GLY A 241 19.83 -17.43 -8.12
CA GLY A 241 20.60 -16.18 -8.14
C GLY A 241 20.03 -15.10 -9.06
N VAL A 242 19.40 -15.49 -10.19
CA VAL A 242 18.75 -14.54 -11.10
C VAL A 242 17.48 -13.98 -10.45
N THR A 243 16.66 -14.84 -9.85
CA THR A 243 15.45 -14.42 -9.12
C THR A 243 15.79 -13.48 -7.97
N LEU A 244 16.84 -13.78 -7.20
CA LEU A 244 17.33 -12.89 -6.13
C LEU A 244 17.77 -11.53 -6.67
N LEU A 245 18.53 -11.50 -7.77
CA LEU A 245 18.97 -10.26 -8.40
C LEU A 245 17.79 -9.44 -8.94
N LEU A 246 16.76 -10.10 -9.49
CA LEU A 246 15.52 -9.43 -9.92
C LEU A 246 14.76 -8.83 -8.75
N VAL A 247 14.67 -9.52 -7.60
CA VAL A 247 14.03 -8.99 -6.38
C VAL A 247 14.77 -7.76 -5.87
N LEU A 248 16.11 -7.82 -5.79
CA LEU A 248 16.92 -6.67 -5.38
C LEU A 248 16.77 -5.49 -6.35
N SER A 249 16.74 -5.76 -7.65
CA SER A 249 16.53 -4.74 -8.69
C SER A 249 15.15 -4.12 -8.59
N MET A 250 14.12 -4.92 -8.29
CA MET A 250 12.75 -4.44 -8.06
C MET A 250 12.67 -3.53 -6.83
N VAL A 251 13.34 -3.88 -5.72
CA VAL A 251 13.41 -3.02 -4.53
C VAL A 251 14.05 -1.66 -4.87
N LEU A 252 15.16 -1.68 -5.62
CA LEU A 252 15.80 -0.44 -6.07
C LEU A 252 14.88 0.38 -6.98
N LEU A 253 14.20 -0.27 -7.93
CA LEU A 253 13.25 0.36 -8.83
C LEU A 253 12.11 1.05 -8.06
N LEU A 254 11.57 0.42 -7.01
CA LEU A 254 10.53 1.02 -6.16
C LEU A 254 11.00 2.31 -5.47
N VAL A 255 12.27 2.38 -5.05
CA VAL A 255 12.86 3.60 -4.48
C VAL A 255 13.00 4.68 -5.56
N LEU A 256 13.54 4.32 -6.72
CA LEU A 256 13.79 5.26 -7.82
C LEU A 256 12.50 5.82 -8.43
N THR A 257 11.48 4.97 -8.66
CA THR A 257 10.17 5.39 -9.17
C THR A 257 9.46 6.34 -8.21
N ARG A 258 9.61 6.14 -6.89
CA ARG A 258 9.06 7.05 -5.88
C ARG A 258 9.81 8.39 -5.85
N LEU A 259 11.15 8.39 -5.93
CA LEU A 259 11.93 9.62 -6.07
C LEU A 259 11.56 10.40 -7.35
N PHE A 260 11.44 9.70 -8.47
CA PHE A 260 11.03 10.27 -9.75
C PHE A 260 9.62 10.88 -9.67
N TRP A 261 8.67 10.17 -9.04
CA TRP A 261 7.32 10.67 -8.80
C TRP A 261 7.33 12.00 -8.05
N VAL A 262 8.02 12.07 -6.90
CA VAL A 262 8.08 13.30 -6.10
C VAL A 262 8.75 14.42 -6.87
N ALA A 263 9.88 14.15 -7.52
CA ALA A 263 10.61 15.15 -8.30
C ALA A 263 9.73 15.75 -9.40
N CYS A 264 9.05 14.92 -10.21
CA CYS A 264 8.17 15.40 -11.28
C CYS A 264 7.01 16.24 -10.74
N LEU A 265 6.37 15.82 -9.64
CA LEU A 265 5.24 16.57 -9.07
C LEU A 265 5.68 17.91 -8.47
N GLN A 266 6.87 17.98 -7.89
CA GLN A 266 7.44 19.25 -7.43
C GLN A 266 7.71 20.20 -8.60
N GLU A 267 8.25 19.72 -9.72
CA GLU A 267 8.46 20.55 -10.93
C GLU A 267 7.12 21.10 -11.48
N LEU A 268 6.04 20.31 -11.44
CA LEU A 268 4.72 20.77 -11.88
C LEU A 268 4.16 21.92 -11.03
N ILE A 269 4.53 22.01 -9.75
CA ILE A 269 4.17 23.15 -8.90
C ILE A 269 4.96 24.39 -9.31
N HIS A 270 6.28 24.25 -9.53
CA HIS A 270 7.13 25.37 -9.93
C HIS A 270 6.68 25.96 -11.28
N GLU A 271 6.31 25.14 -12.26
CA GLU A 271 5.73 25.60 -13.54
C GLU A 271 4.49 26.50 -13.34
N LYS A 272 3.69 26.28 -12.28
CA LYS A 272 2.49 27.09 -12.01
C LYS A 272 2.83 28.47 -11.44
N ASN A 273 3.90 28.59 -10.68
CA ASN A 273 4.25 29.86 -10.02
C ASN A 273 4.92 30.86 -10.99
N HIS A 274 5.28 30.41 -12.19
CA HIS A 274 5.91 31.23 -13.23
C HIS A 274 4.96 31.67 -14.36
N HIS A 275 3.68 31.28 -14.31
CA HIS A 275 2.63 31.65 -15.26
C HIS A 275 1.46 32.30 -14.54
#